data_AF-A0A8K0KWV6-F1
#
_entry.id   AF-A0A8K0KWV6-F1
#
_cell.length_a   1.000
_cell.length_b   1.000
_cell.length_c   1.000
_cell.angle_alpha   90.00
_cell.angle_beta   90.00
_cell.angle_gamma   90.00
#
_symmetry.space_group_name_H-M   'P 1'
#
loop_
_entity.id
_entity.type
_entity.pdbx_description
1 polymer ?
#
loop_
_entity_poly.entity_id
_entity_poly.type
_entity_poly.pdbx_seq_one_letter_code
_entity_poly.pdbx_strand_id
1 'polypeptide(L)'
;MYRIHNPNTPGPYLSRLNVRYYPSVKEQLKASWLAAVIGSALFSGGMWLLFWNEGRAVQTTRSLEEGMSAVVSLKSTNTIIEENNKKLVHLSGPLEISEPLTEFEYGVSVPAVKLKRRVQMYQWVEEENTRKYRQGDHVHTETSYSYATEWRDKIIDSSSFSTPHGHHNLK
;
A
#
# COMPACT_ATOMS: atom_id res chain seq x y z
N MET A 1 -20.83 32.48 84.13
CA MET A 1 -20.14 32.20 82.84
C MET A 1 -21.17 31.69 81.85
N TYR A 2 -21.62 32.57 80.95
CA TYR A 2 -22.59 32.27 79.90
C TYR A 2 -21.89 31.57 78.74
N ARG A 3 -22.36 30.37 78.35
CA ARG A 3 -21.92 29.67 77.14
C ARG A 3 -22.93 29.98 76.04
N ILE A 4 -22.52 30.82 75.10
CA ILE A 4 -23.33 31.33 73.99
C ILE A 4 -23.64 30.17 73.04
N HIS A 5 -24.93 29.89 72.84
CA HIS A 5 -25.44 29.00 71.80
C HIS A 5 -25.37 29.77 70.48
N ASN A 6 -24.50 29.37 69.55
CA ASN A 6 -24.35 30.01 68.25
C ASN A 6 -25.43 29.48 67.30
N PRO A 7 -26.39 30.29 66.84
CA PRO A 7 -27.50 29.86 65.97
C PRO A 7 -27.09 29.60 64.51
N ASN A 8 -25.80 29.74 64.18
CA ASN A 8 -25.30 29.66 62.80
C ASN A 8 -24.38 28.45 62.55
N THR A 9 -24.56 27.32 63.23
CA THR A 9 -23.96 26.05 62.79
C THR A 9 -24.73 25.51 61.58
N PRO A 10 -24.15 25.49 60.35
CA PRO A 10 -24.79 24.83 59.23
C PRO A 10 -24.95 23.33 59.54
N GLY A 11 -26.17 22.81 59.38
CA GLY A 11 -26.48 21.39 59.54
C GLY A 11 -25.70 20.50 58.56
N PRO A 12 -25.68 19.17 58.77
CA PRO A 12 -24.91 18.28 57.91
C PRO A 12 -25.39 18.43 56.46
N TYR A 13 -24.42 18.65 55.56
CA TYR A 13 -24.60 18.80 54.13
C TYR A 13 -25.59 17.75 53.60
N LEU A 14 -26.78 18.19 53.17
CA LEU A 14 -27.67 17.35 52.38
C LEU A 14 -26.95 17.10 51.05
N SER A 15 -26.38 15.91 50.91
CA SER A 15 -25.86 15.40 49.66
C SER A 15 -26.99 15.43 48.63
N ARG A 16 -26.98 16.43 47.74
CA ARG A 16 -27.84 16.46 46.56
C ARG A 16 -27.50 15.22 45.74
N LEU A 17 -28.38 14.21 45.78
CA LEU A 17 -28.31 13.08 44.88
C LEU A 17 -28.53 13.61 43.47
N ASN A 18 -27.44 13.86 42.74
CA ASN A 18 -27.48 14.01 41.29
C ASN A 18 -27.86 12.63 40.73
N VAL A 19 -29.17 12.42 40.56
CA VAL A 19 -29.65 11.27 39.79
C VAL A 19 -29.17 11.47 38.37
N ARG A 20 -28.10 10.77 37.99
CA ARG A 20 -27.67 10.71 36.59
C ARG A 20 -28.82 10.13 35.79
N TYR A 21 -29.43 10.96 34.94
CA TYR A 21 -30.37 10.49 33.94
C TYR A 21 -29.58 9.66 32.92
N TYR A 22 -29.73 8.34 33.01
CA TYR A 22 -29.29 7.43 31.97
C TYR A 22 -30.46 7.31 30.99
N PRO A 23 -30.39 7.92 29.79
CA PRO A 23 -31.47 7.82 28.84
C PRO A 23 -31.75 6.35 28.55
N SER A 24 -33.02 5.98 28.47
CA SER A 24 -33.42 4.61 28.16
C SER A 24 -32.81 4.18 26.83
N VAL A 25 -32.51 2.89 26.66
CA VAL A 25 -31.99 2.33 25.40
C VAL A 25 -32.87 2.75 24.20
N LYS A 26 -34.18 2.88 24.42
CA LYS A 26 -35.15 3.36 23.42
C LYS A 26 -34.95 4.84 23.03
N GLU A 27 -34.58 5.70 23.98
CA GLU A 27 -34.31 7.12 23.74
C GLU A 27 -32.97 7.32 23.04
N GLN A 28 -31.97 6.52 23.40
CA GLN A 28 -30.68 6.50 22.70
C GLN A 28 -30.81 6.00 21.25
N LEU A 29 -31.65 5.00 21.01
CA LEU A 29 -32.01 4.52 19.67
C LEU A 29 -32.72 5.61 18.84
N LYS A 30 -33.67 6.33 19.43
CA LYS A 30 -34.33 7.47 18.76
C LYS A 30 -33.40 8.63 18.46
N ALA A 31 -32.38 8.86 19.30
CA ALA A 31 -31.37 9.89 19.05
C ALA A 31 -30.39 9.47 17.93
N SER A 32 -30.15 8.17 17.77
CA SER A 32 -29.09 7.64 16.88
C SER A 32 -29.61 6.94 15.61
N TRP A 33 -30.92 7.02 15.34
CA TRP A 33 -31.56 6.28 14.24
C TRP A 33 -30.96 6.61 12.86
N LEU A 34 -30.61 7.88 12.61
CA LEU A 34 -30.00 8.31 11.36
C LEU A 34 -28.61 7.68 11.17
N ALA A 35 -27.80 7.66 12.23
CA ALA A 35 -26.48 7.02 12.22
C ALA A 35 -26.60 5.51 12.00
N ALA A 36 -27.61 4.86 12.59
CA ALA A 36 -27.87 3.43 12.40
C ALA A 36 -28.27 3.11 10.95
N VAL A 37 -29.11 3.94 10.31
CA VAL A 37 -29.51 3.78 8.91
C VAL A 37 -28.31 3.97 7.98
N ILE A 38 -27.52 5.03 8.18
CA ILE A 38 -26.31 5.29 7.38
C ILE A 38 -25.31 4.14 7.56
N GLY A 39 -25.07 3.68 8.79
CA GLY A 39 -24.19 2.56 9.07
C GLY A 39 -24.64 1.27 8.39
N SER A 40 -25.94 0.96 8.42
CA SER A 40 -26.51 -0.20 7.74
C SER A 40 -26.35 -0.12 6.21
N ALA A 41 -26.56 1.06 5.63
CA ALA A 41 -26.37 1.29 4.20
C ALA A 41 -24.90 1.12 3.80
N LEU A 42 -23.96 1.69 4.56
CA LEU A 42 -22.53 1.54 4.32
C LEU A 42 -22.07 0.09 4.48
N PHE A 43 -22.59 -0.63 5.48
CA PHE A 43 -22.30 -2.05 5.68
C PHE A 43 -22.77 -2.89 4.47
N SER A 44 -24.01 -2.68 4.04
CA SER A 44 -24.58 -3.39 2.88
C SER A 44 -23.85 -3.05 1.59
N GLY A 45 -23.50 -1.78 1.38
CA GLY A 45 -22.70 -1.31 0.25
C GLY A 45 -21.29 -1.89 0.25
N GLY A 46 -20.65 -1.97 1.42
CA GLY A 46 -19.34 -2.61 1.60
C GLY A 46 -19.38 -4.09 1.26
N MET A 47 -20.40 -4.83 1.73
CA MET A 47 -20.61 -6.23 1.35
C MET A 47 -20.77 -6.38 -0.17
N TRP A 48 -21.62 -5.56 -0.80
CA TRP A 48 -21.82 -5.59 -2.25
C TRP A 48 -20.52 -5.32 -3.03
N LEU A 49 -19.73 -4.34 -2.61
CA LEU A 49 -18.45 -3.99 -3.23
C LEU A 49 -17.44 -5.13 -3.11
N LEU A 50 -17.37 -5.78 -1.93
CA LEU A 50 -16.53 -6.97 -1.72
C LEU A 50 -16.96 -8.12 -2.64
N PHE A 51 -18.26 -8.44 -2.70
CA PHE A 51 -18.77 -9.46 -3.62
C PHE A 51 -18.48 -9.15 -5.09
N TRP A 52 -18.60 -7.89 -5.51
CA TRP A 52 -18.25 -7.47 -6.87
C TRP A 52 -16.75 -7.63 -7.16
N ASN A 53 -15.90 -7.25 -6.20
CA ASN A 53 -14.45 -7.35 -6.34
C ASN A 53 -13.97 -8.82 -6.34
N GLU A 54 -14.45 -9.62 -5.41
CA GLU A 54 -14.16 -11.06 -5.31
C GLU A 54 -14.72 -11.82 -6.51
N GLY A 55 -15.93 -11.49 -6.97
CA GLY A 55 -16.53 -12.08 -8.17
C GLY A 55 -15.66 -11.89 -9.41
N ARG A 56 -15.10 -10.69 -9.62
CA ARG A 56 -14.15 -10.44 -10.72
C ARG A 56 -12.83 -11.20 -10.55
N ALA A 57 -12.33 -11.31 -9.33
CA ALA A 57 -11.11 -12.08 -9.04
C ALA A 57 -11.31 -13.58 -9.33
N VAL A 58 -12.43 -14.16 -8.88
CA VAL A 58 -12.77 -15.58 -9.06
C VAL A 58 -13.12 -15.92 -10.51
N GLN A 59 -13.77 -15.02 -11.24
CA GLN A 59 -14.08 -15.26 -12.66
C GLN A 59 -12.83 -15.28 -13.54
N THR A 60 -11.82 -14.48 -13.19
CA THR A 60 -10.52 -14.49 -13.86
C THR A 60 -9.72 -15.77 -13.57
N THR A 61 -9.74 -16.26 -12.33
CA THR A 61 -9.05 -17.52 -11.98
C THR A 61 -9.73 -18.74 -12.58
N ARG A 62 -11.07 -18.81 -12.56
CA ARG A 62 -11.83 -19.92 -13.17
C ARG A 62 -11.68 -19.99 -14.68
N SER A 63 -11.74 -18.86 -15.39
CA SER A 63 -11.53 -18.84 -16.85
C SER A 63 -10.10 -19.25 -17.23
N LEU A 64 -9.11 -18.92 -16.38
CA LEU A 64 -7.73 -19.38 -16.57
C LEU A 64 -7.60 -20.89 -16.35
N GLU A 65 -8.29 -21.45 -15.35
CA GLU A 65 -8.28 -22.88 -15.05
C GLU A 65 -9.06 -23.74 -16.06
N GLU A 66 -10.23 -23.28 -16.49
CA GLU A 66 -10.98 -23.84 -17.62
C GLU A 66 -10.13 -23.80 -18.90
N GLY A 67 -9.46 -22.66 -19.15
CA GLY A 67 -8.49 -22.50 -20.22
C GLY A 67 -7.36 -23.53 -20.14
N MET A 68 -6.73 -23.69 -18.98
CA MET A 68 -5.62 -24.64 -18.74
C MET A 68 -6.04 -26.11 -18.86
N SER A 69 -7.24 -26.48 -18.40
CA SER A 69 -7.74 -27.85 -18.50
C SER A 69 -8.07 -28.27 -19.95
N ALA A 70 -8.37 -27.30 -20.82
CA ALA A 70 -8.63 -27.51 -22.24
C ALA A 70 -7.36 -27.50 -23.12
N VAL A 71 -6.17 -27.25 -22.54
CA VAL A 71 -4.92 -27.17 -23.29
C VAL A 71 -4.43 -28.56 -23.70
N VAL A 72 -4.30 -28.76 -25.01
CA VAL A 72 -3.59 -29.93 -25.56
C VAL A 72 -2.11 -29.59 -25.68
N SER A 73 -1.26 -30.27 -24.92
CA SER A 73 0.19 -30.14 -25.05
C SER A 73 0.71 -30.92 -26.26
N LEU A 74 1.25 -30.22 -27.24
CA LEU A 74 1.86 -30.79 -28.43
C LEU A 74 3.31 -31.19 -28.15
N LYS A 75 3.67 -32.42 -28.49
CA LYS A 75 5.06 -32.93 -28.38
C LYS A 75 5.93 -32.53 -29.58
N SER A 76 5.34 -32.14 -30.70
CA SER A 76 6.07 -31.75 -31.92
C SER A 76 5.21 -30.82 -32.78
N THR A 77 5.86 -29.86 -33.44
CA THR A 77 5.27 -28.98 -34.47
C THR A 77 5.34 -29.56 -35.88
N ASN A 78 6.02 -30.68 -36.09
CA ASN A 78 6.32 -31.18 -37.44
C ASN A 78 5.14 -31.87 -38.13
N THR A 79 4.06 -32.14 -37.40
CA THR A 79 2.88 -32.81 -37.95
C THR A 79 1.62 -32.03 -37.58
N ILE A 80 0.84 -31.68 -38.59
CA ILE A 80 -0.49 -31.07 -38.40
C ILE A 80 -1.44 -32.19 -37.97
N ILE A 81 -1.95 -32.12 -36.75
CA ILE A 81 -2.96 -33.05 -36.23
C ILE A 81 -4.32 -32.38 -36.34
N GLU A 82 -5.12 -32.78 -37.32
CA GLU A 82 -6.45 -32.20 -37.58
C GLU A 82 -7.40 -32.29 -36.37
N GLU A 83 -7.21 -33.29 -35.50
CA GLU A 83 -7.98 -33.47 -34.26
C GLU A 83 -7.81 -32.34 -33.24
N ASN A 84 -6.80 -31.49 -33.41
CA ASN A 84 -6.54 -30.33 -32.55
C ASN A 84 -7.16 -29.03 -33.10
N ASN A 85 -7.87 -29.08 -34.24
CA ASN A 85 -8.57 -27.93 -34.77
C ASN A 85 -9.58 -27.37 -33.74
N LYS A 86 -9.55 -26.04 -33.57
CA LYS A 86 -10.38 -25.27 -32.61
C LYS A 86 -10.13 -25.58 -31.13
N LYS A 87 -9.06 -26.30 -30.79
CA LYS A 87 -8.62 -26.53 -29.39
C LYS A 87 -7.49 -25.57 -29.03
N LEU A 88 -7.39 -25.23 -27.75
CA LEU A 88 -6.24 -24.50 -27.23
C LEU A 88 -5.05 -25.47 -27.19
N VAL A 89 -3.92 -25.09 -27.79
CA VAL A 89 -2.72 -25.92 -27.84
C VAL A 89 -1.56 -25.22 -27.13
N HIS A 90 -0.73 -26.01 -26.45
CA HIS A 90 0.50 -25.55 -25.83
C HIS A 90 1.67 -26.31 -26.45
N LEU A 91 2.75 -25.59 -26.73
CA LEU A 91 3.98 -26.16 -27.27
C LEU A 91 5.13 -25.82 -26.33
N SER A 92 5.97 -26.81 -26.05
CA SER A 92 7.25 -26.61 -25.39
C SER A 92 8.32 -27.43 -26.10
N GLY A 93 9.53 -26.90 -26.19
CA GLY A 93 10.63 -27.52 -26.89
C GLY A 93 11.97 -26.86 -26.57
N PRO A 94 13.08 -27.51 -26.95
CA PRO A 94 14.40 -26.92 -26.82
C PRO A 94 14.49 -25.65 -27.66
N LEU A 95 15.16 -24.63 -27.12
CA LEU A 95 15.38 -23.35 -27.78
C LEU A 95 16.81 -23.29 -28.29
N GLU A 96 16.98 -23.30 -29.61
CA GLU A 96 18.27 -23.19 -30.26
C GLU A 96 18.57 -21.72 -30.58
N ILE A 97 19.79 -21.28 -30.24
CA ILE A 97 20.26 -19.91 -30.46
C ILE A 97 21.36 -20.00 -31.52
N SER A 98 21.07 -19.52 -32.73
CA SER A 98 22.01 -19.57 -33.86
C SER A 98 23.12 -18.51 -33.74
N GLU A 99 22.78 -17.30 -33.31
CA GLU A 99 23.73 -16.18 -33.17
C GLU A 99 23.74 -15.65 -31.73
N PRO A 100 24.92 -15.40 -31.15
CA PRO A 100 25.02 -14.86 -29.79
C PRO A 100 24.62 -13.38 -29.75
N LEU A 101 23.92 -12.99 -28.68
CA LEU A 101 23.66 -11.57 -28.42
C LEU A 101 24.98 -10.90 -28.01
N THR A 102 25.34 -9.87 -28.76
CA THR A 102 26.61 -9.17 -28.61
C THR A 102 26.39 -7.70 -28.27
N GLU A 103 27.01 -7.24 -27.18
CA GLU A 103 27.10 -5.84 -26.78
C GLU A 103 28.52 -5.34 -27.07
N PHE A 104 28.67 -4.73 -28.25
CA PHE A 104 29.97 -4.30 -28.79
C PHE A 104 30.70 -3.29 -27.90
N GLU A 105 29.98 -2.37 -27.26
CA GLU A 105 30.55 -1.31 -26.41
C GLU A 105 31.32 -1.85 -25.20
N TYR A 106 30.95 -3.04 -24.70
CA TYR A 106 31.56 -3.67 -23.53
C TYR A 106 32.24 -5.01 -23.83
N GLY A 107 32.27 -5.43 -25.11
CA GLY A 107 32.87 -6.70 -25.52
C GLY A 107 32.17 -7.94 -24.96
N VAL A 108 30.88 -7.84 -24.62
CA VAL A 108 30.10 -8.97 -24.09
C VAL A 108 29.45 -9.71 -25.26
N SER A 109 29.67 -11.03 -25.38
CA SER A 109 28.98 -11.88 -26.35
C SER A 109 28.53 -13.15 -25.66
N VAL A 110 27.22 -13.42 -25.68
CA VAL A 110 26.63 -14.55 -24.96
C VAL A 110 25.59 -15.28 -25.82
N PRO A 111 25.61 -16.63 -25.84
CA PRO A 111 24.55 -17.41 -26.48
C PRO A 111 23.30 -17.38 -25.58
N ALA A 112 22.55 -16.29 -25.64
CA ALA A 112 21.37 -16.06 -24.82
C ALA A 112 20.21 -15.54 -25.67
N VAL A 113 18.99 -15.86 -25.26
CA VAL A 113 17.75 -15.40 -25.94
C VAL A 113 17.38 -13.97 -25.56
N LYS A 114 17.91 -13.50 -24.43
CA LYS A 114 17.66 -12.17 -23.90
C LYS A 114 18.86 -11.72 -23.10
N LEU A 115 19.45 -10.60 -23.50
CA LEU A 115 20.45 -9.87 -22.74
C LEU A 115 19.76 -8.66 -22.08
N LYS A 116 19.84 -8.54 -20.75
CA LYS A 116 19.34 -7.38 -20.01
C LYS A 116 20.51 -6.65 -19.37
N ARG A 117 20.85 -5.48 -19.92
CA ARG A 117 21.82 -4.57 -19.32
C ARG A 117 21.17 -3.77 -18.19
N ARG A 118 21.88 -3.63 -17.07
CA ARG A 118 21.55 -2.72 -15.97
C ARG A 118 22.79 -1.90 -15.66
N VAL A 119 22.71 -0.60 -15.91
CA VAL A 119 23.78 0.37 -15.60
C VAL A 119 23.38 1.11 -14.34
N GLN A 120 24.36 1.35 -13.47
CA GLN A 120 24.19 2.14 -12.26
C GLN A 120 25.26 3.24 -12.26
N MET A 121 24.90 4.44 -11.83
CA MET A 121 25.87 5.49 -11.54
C MET A 121 26.11 5.55 -10.04
N TYR A 122 27.37 5.70 -9.66
CA TYR A 122 27.75 6.05 -8.31
C TYR A 122 27.64 7.57 -8.16
N GLN A 123 26.65 8.03 -7.39
CA GLN A 123 26.24 9.42 -7.37
C GLN A 123 25.76 9.84 -5.98
N TRP A 124 25.78 11.14 -5.70
CA TRP A 124 25.22 11.72 -4.48
C TRP A 124 23.71 11.51 -4.41
N VAL A 125 23.25 11.17 -3.21
CA VAL A 125 21.85 11.05 -2.82
C VAL A 125 21.64 11.94 -1.59
N GLU A 126 20.59 12.75 -1.61
CA GLU A 126 20.10 13.49 -0.45
C GLU A 126 18.99 12.69 0.23
N GLU A 127 19.12 12.48 1.53
CA GLU A 127 18.10 11.88 2.38
C GLU A 127 17.52 12.93 3.32
N GLU A 128 16.20 13.11 3.26
CA GLU A 128 15.46 14.03 4.13
C GLU A 128 14.99 13.31 5.38
N ASN A 129 15.37 13.82 6.54
CA ASN A 129 14.94 13.34 7.85
C ASN A 129 14.10 14.40 8.54
N THR A 130 12.80 14.17 8.64
CA THR A 130 11.85 15.08 9.30
C THR A 130 11.45 14.55 10.67
N ARG A 131 11.76 15.31 11.73
CA ARG A 131 11.36 15.03 13.11
C ARG A 131 10.34 16.05 13.61
N LYS A 132 9.32 15.57 14.33
CA LYS A 132 8.33 16.43 15.00
C LYS A 132 8.44 16.25 16.50
N TYR A 133 8.48 17.35 17.24
CA TYR A 133 8.51 17.33 18.70
C TYR A 133 7.62 18.43 19.28
N ARG A 134 7.14 18.21 20.50
CA ARG A 134 6.33 19.21 21.23
C ARG A 134 7.19 20.01 22.18
N GLN A 135 6.99 21.32 22.18
CA GLN A 135 7.55 22.22 23.18
C GLN A 135 6.40 23.05 23.74
N GLY A 136 5.92 22.67 24.92
CA GLY A 136 4.66 23.20 25.47
C GLY A 136 3.45 22.77 24.64
N ASP A 137 2.58 23.72 24.29
CA ASP A 137 1.38 23.51 23.46
C ASP A 137 1.65 23.58 21.95
N HIS A 138 2.89 23.89 21.53
CA HIS A 138 3.25 23.99 20.12
C HIS A 138 3.95 22.73 19.61
N VAL A 139 3.66 22.37 18.35
CA VAL A 139 4.33 21.29 17.61
C VAL A 139 5.35 21.91 16.67
N HIS A 140 6.62 21.56 16.87
CA HIS A 140 7.72 21.95 15.99
C HIS A 140 8.02 20.83 15.00
N THR A 141 8.36 21.21 13.77
CA THR A 141 8.85 20.30 12.73
C THR A 141 10.26 20.75 12.37
N GLU A 142 11.22 19.82 12.42
CA GLU A 142 12.60 20.05 12.06
C GLU A 142 13.00 19.04 10.99
N THR A 143 13.52 19.55 9.89
CA THR A 143 13.95 18.76 8.74
C THR A 143 15.46 18.90 8.61
N SER A 144 16.17 17.78 8.64
CA SER A 144 17.62 17.71 8.40
C SER A 144 17.92 16.88 7.17
N TYR A 145 18.96 17.25 6.42
CA TYR A 145 19.37 16.57 5.20
C TYR A 145 20.71 15.85 5.43
N SER A 146 20.83 14.62 4.96
CA SER A 146 22.08 13.85 4.92
C SER A 146 22.46 13.49 3.49
N TYR A 147 23.75 13.45 3.20
CA TYR A 147 24.28 13.20 1.87
C TYR A 147 25.20 11.99 1.88
N ALA A 148 24.98 11.06 0.95
CA ALA A 148 25.83 9.89 0.75
C ALA A 148 25.93 9.54 -0.73
N THR A 149 27.02 8.90 -1.13
CA THR A 149 27.19 8.39 -2.49
C THR A 149 26.71 6.95 -2.58
N GLU A 150 25.78 6.70 -3.50
CA GLU A 150 25.15 5.39 -3.70
C GLU A 150 25.05 5.02 -5.17
N TRP A 151 24.95 3.72 -5.45
CA TRP A 151 24.64 3.20 -6.77
C TRP A 151 23.15 3.35 -7.07
N ARG A 152 22.81 4.09 -8.13
CA ARG A 152 21.42 4.30 -8.58
C ARG A 152 21.27 3.99 -10.06
N ASP A 153 20.13 3.43 -10.44
CA ASP A 153 19.80 3.12 -11.85
C ASP A 153 19.39 4.37 -12.65
N LYS A 154 19.09 5.49 -11.98
CA LYS A 154 18.62 6.74 -12.58
C LYS A 154 19.42 7.93 -12.06
N ILE A 155 19.69 8.89 -12.94
CA ILE A 155 20.40 10.11 -12.58
C ILE A 155 19.52 10.89 -11.59
N ILE A 156 20.14 11.32 -10.48
CA ILE A 156 19.51 12.22 -9.52
C ILE A 156 19.97 13.64 -9.85
N ASP A 157 18.99 14.52 -10.09
CA ASP A 157 19.27 15.94 -10.31
C ASP A 157 19.74 16.60 -9.02
N SER A 158 21.05 16.64 -8.83
CA SER A 158 21.69 17.30 -7.68
C SER A 158 21.39 18.80 -7.57
N SER A 159 20.82 19.45 -8.60
CA SER A 159 20.44 20.86 -8.51
C SER A 159 19.21 21.10 -7.63
N SER A 160 18.42 20.06 -7.35
CA SER A 160 17.29 20.12 -6.42
C SER A 160 17.66 19.81 -4.97
N PHE A 161 18.94 19.53 -4.67
CA PHE A 161 19.38 19.28 -3.30
C PHE A 161 19.26 20.55 -2.45
N SER A 162 18.97 20.39 -1.16
CA SER A 162 18.99 21.48 -0.17
C SER A 162 20.36 22.16 -0.13
N THR A 163 21.45 21.40 -0.22
CA THR A 163 22.83 21.91 -0.32
C THR A 163 23.57 21.28 -1.51
N PRO A 164 23.47 21.85 -2.73
CA PRO A 164 24.13 21.31 -3.91
C PRO A 164 25.66 21.45 -3.91
N HIS A 165 26.19 22.45 -3.20
CA HIS A 165 27.63 22.70 -3.14
C HIS A 165 28.37 21.50 -2.51
N GLY A 166 29.28 20.89 -3.28
CA GLY A 166 30.03 19.69 -2.86
C GLY A 166 29.33 18.36 -3.17
N HIS A 167 28.06 18.37 -3.59
CA HIS A 167 27.25 17.18 -3.87
C HIS A 167 26.76 17.14 -5.32
N HIS A 168 27.65 17.46 -6.27
CA HIS A 168 27.29 17.53 -7.68
C HIS A 168 27.29 16.15 -8.36
N ASN A 169 26.20 15.83 -9.04
CA ASN A 169 26.07 14.67 -9.92
C ASN A 169 26.26 15.05 -11.37
N LEU A 170 26.92 14.18 -12.13
CA LEU A 170 27.03 14.30 -13.58
C LEU A 170 25.64 14.20 -14.24
N LYS A 171 25.37 15.11 -15.17
CA LYS A 171 24.11 15.21 -15.92
C LYS A 171 24.17 14.43 -17.23
#